data_AF-A0A376VFW5-F1
#
_entry.id   AF-A0A376VFW5-F1
#
_cell.length_a   1.000
_cell.length_b   1.000
_cell.length_c   1.000
_cell.angle_alpha   90.00
_cell.angle_beta   90.00
_cell.angle_gamma   90.00
#
_symmetry.space_group_name_H-M   'P 1'
#
loop_
_entity.id
_entity.type
_entity.pdbx_description
1 polymer ?
#
loop_
_entity_poly.entity_id
_entity_poly.type
_entity_poly.pdbx_seq_one_letter_code
_entity_poly.pdbx_strand_id
1 'polypeptide(L)' 'MDAKQRIARRVAQELRDGDIVNLGIGLPTMVANYLPEVFISLCNRKTASSV' A
#
# COMPACT_ATOMS: atom_id res chain seq x y z
N MET A 1 5.11 15.33 -13.13
CA MET A 1 4.42 14.43 -12.18
C MET A 1 3.89 13.26 -12.97
N ASP A 2 4.43 12.07 -12.75
CA ASP A 2 3.96 10.85 -13.42
C ASP A 2 2.52 10.53 -12.94
N ALA A 3 1.65 10.09 -13.85
CA ALA A 3 0.27 9.72 -13.52
C ALA A 3 0.21 8.64 -12.42
N LYS A 4 1.17 7.71 -12.42
CA LYS A 4 1.31 6.65 -11.41
C LYS A 4 1.60 7.23 -10.02
N GLN A 5 2.50 8.21 -9.93
CA GLN A 5 2.82 8.89 -8.68
C GLN A 5 1.62 9.64 -8.12
N ARG A 6 0.82 10.28 -8.99
CA ARG A 6 -0.40 10.99 -8.58
C ARG A 6 -1.43 10.03 -7.98
N ILE A 7 -1.62 8.85 -8.59
CA ILE A 7 -2.51 7.82 -8.09
C ILE A 7 -2.00 7.27 -6.75
N ALA A 8 -0.72 6.89 -6.67
CA ALA A 8 -0.12 6.34 -5.46
C ALA A 8 -0.24 7.31 -4.27
N ARG A 9 0.01 8.61 -4.50
CA ARG A 9 -0.13 9.64 -3.47
C ARG A 9 -1.58 9.82 -3.02
N ARG A 10 -2.55 9.72 -3.94
CA ARG A 10 -3.97 9.86 -3.58
C ARG A 10 -4.43 8.69 -2.71
N VAL A 11 -4.08 7.47 -3.08
CA VAL A 11 -4.43 6.26 -2.32
C VAL A 11 -3.79 6.29 -0.93
N ALA A 12 -2.54 6.76 -0.81
CA ALA A 12 -1.87 6.86 0.50
C ALA A 12 -2.60 7.78 1.49
N GLN A 13 -3.31 8.80 1.00
CA GLN A 13 -4.11 9.71 1.83
C GLN A 13 -5.45 9.12 2.29
N GLU A 14 -5.88 8.01 1.71
CA GLU A 14 -7.12 7.32 2.09
C GLU A 14 -6.89 6.28 3.19
N LEU A 15 -5.64 5.85 3.37
CA LEU A 15 -5.23 4.92 4.43
C LEU A 15 -5.17 5.62 5.79
N ARG A 16 -5.62 4.93 6.82
CA ARG A 16 -5.70 5.43 8.20
C ARG A 16 -4.77 4.66 9.12
N ASP A 17 -4.46 5.27 10.25
CA ASP A 17 -3.72 4.63 11.33
C ASP A 17 -4.44 3.36 11.80
N GLY A 18 -3.70 2.26 11.93
CA GLY A 18 -4.23 0.95 12.30
C GLY A 18 -4.79 0.11 11.14
N ASP A 19 -4.83 0.62 9.91
CA ASP A 19 -5.26 -0.17 8.76
C ASP A 19 -4.31 -1.36 8.51
N ILE A 20 -4.90 -2.50 8.16
CA ILE A 20 -4.17 -3.69 7.72
C ILE A 20 -4.41 -3.85 6.23
N VAL A 21 -3.40 -3.56 5.42
CA VAL A 21 -3.51 -3.57 3.96
C VAL A 21 -2.52 -4.54 3.33
N ASN A 22 -2.89 -5.09 2.17
CA ASN A 22 -1.99 -5.86 1.33
C ASN A 22 -1.69 -5.04 0.07
N LEU A 23 -0.42 -4.72 -0.15
CA LEU A 23 0.01 -3.96 -1.31
C LEU A 23 0.59 -4.93 -2.36
N GLY A 24 -0.10 -5.04 -3.49
CA GLY A 24 0.40 -5.78 -4.64
C GLY A 24 1.69 -5.18 -5.22
N ILE A 25 2.36 -5.96 -6.08
CA ILE A 25 3.61 -5.53 -6.73
C ILE A 25 3.37 -4.38 -7.73
N GLY A 26 4.34 -3.47 -7.84
CA GLY A 26 4.31 -2.37 -8.81
C GLY A 26 3.67 -1.11 -8.25
N LEU A 27 2.59 -0.62 -8.87
CA LEU A 27 1.93 0.62 -8.47
C LEU A 27 1.47 0.60 -7.00
N PRO A 28 0.84 -0.47 -6.48
CA PRO A 28 0.40 -0.48 -5.07
C PRO A 28 1.58 -0.41 -4.10
N THR A 29 2.74 -0.98 -4.42
CA THR A 29 3.94 -0.84 -3.59
C THR A 29 4.42 0.60 -3.50
N MET A 30 4.23 1.42 -4.55
CA MET A 30 4.58 2.85 -4.52
C MET A 30 3.74 3.64 -3.51
N VAL A 31 2.53 3.17 -3.16
CA VAL A 31 1.66 3.81 -2.16
C VAL A 31 2.36 3.88 -0.79
N ALA A 32 3.13 2.85 -0.44
CA ALA A 32 3.87 2.79 0.83
C ALA A 32 4.84 3.97 0.99
N ASN A 33 5.40 4.49 -0.11
CA ASN A 33 6.36 5.60 -0.08
C ASN A 33 5.70 6.97 0.19
N TYR A 34 4.38 7.06 0.13
CA TYR A 34 3.62 8.30 0.35
C TYR A 34 2.78 8.25 1.62
N LEU A 35 2.95 7.21 2.45
CA LEU A 35 2.27 7.11 3.73
C LEU A 35 2.78 8.20 4.70
N PRO A 36 1.89 8.90 5.41
CA PRO A 36 2.31 9.78 6.52
C PRO A 36 2.89 8.94 7.66
N GLU A 37 3.47 9.57 8.70
CA GLU A 37 3.86 8.89 9.94
C GLU A 37 2.63 8.34 10.68
N VAL A 38 2.08 7.25 10.18
CA VAL A 38 0.97 6.49 10.74
C VAL A 38 1.36 5.02 10.79
N PHE A 39 0.90 4.32 11.81
CA PHE A 39 1.14 2.90 12.01
C PHE A 39 0.17 2.10 11.12
N ILE A 40 0.62 1.74 9.92
CA ILE A 40 -0.11 0.84 9.01
C ILE A 40 0.58 -0.52 9.02
N SER A 41 -0.19 -1.58 9.25
CA SER A 41 0.33 -2.94 9.24
C SER A 41 0.26 -3.53 7.84
N LEU A 42 1.41 -3.72 7.20
CA LEU A 42 1.50 -4.32 5.87
C LEU A 42 1.42 -5.85 5.96
N CYS A 43 0.32 -6.43 5.49
CA CYS A 43 0.13 -7.87 5.47
C CYS A 43 0.47 -8.48 4.10
N ASN A 44 1.69 -9.00 3.95
CA ASN A 44 2.11 -9.73 2.76
C ASN A 44 1.74 -11.22 2.86
N ARG A 45 0.44 -11.55 2.92
CA ARG A 45 0.02 -12.95 2.91
C ARG A 45 0.05 -13.48 1.47
N LYS A 46 1.18 -14.06 1.05
CA LYS A 46 1.15 -15.06 -0.03
C LYS A 46 0.53 -16.32 0.54
N THR A 47 -0.79 -16.51 0.38
CA THR A 47 -1.36 -17.84 0.52
C THR A 47 -0.79 -18.70 -0.59
N ALA A 48 0.34 -19.36 -0.32
CA ALA A 48 0.72 -20.55 -1.03
C ALA A 48 -0.33 -21.59 -0.67
N SER A 49 -1.38 -21.68 -1.47
CA SER A 49 -2.21 -22.86 -1.54
C SER A 49 -1.36 -23.93 -2.22
N SER A 50 -0.50 -24.58 -1.45
CA SER A 50 0.11 -25.84 -1.84
C SER A 50 -0.71 -26.93 -1.17
N VAL A 51 -1.49 -27.61 -2.01
CA VAL A 51 -1.89 -29.01 -1.81
C VAL A 51 -0.70 -29.87 -1.40
#